data_AF-A0AAD7PSK6-F1
#
_entry.id   AF-A0AAD7PSK6-F1
#
_cell.length_a   1.000
_cell.length_b   1.000
_cell.length_c   1.000
_cell.angle_alpha   90.00
_cell.angle_beta   90.00
_cell.angle_gamma   90.00
#
_symmetry.space_group_name_H-M   'P 1'
#
loop_
_entity.id
_entity.type
_entity.pdbx_description
1 polymer ?
#
loop_
_entity_poly.entity_id
_entity_poly.type
_entity_poly.pdbx_seq_one_letter_code
_entity_poly.pdbx_strand_id
1 'polypeptide(L)'
;MGSRGLLLLKGDHGLISHYNRSSTSYCFNFSKVLKTQYKKVRSFSSTTTKFSLQPPDVPRLAEKARIALTPNEIEEFEPKIRQVIDWFGQLQAVDLHTVEPSIRAGTENNLRDDAPEPFEHRDAMIAAVPGYEEPYIKVPRVLNKE
;
A
#
# COMPACT_ATOMS: atom_id res chain seq x y z
N MET A 1 -32.47 28.93 -50.48
CA MET A 1 -32.35 30.16 -49.66
C MET A 1 -32.28 29.73 -48.20
N GLY A 2 -31.23 30.13 -47.47
CA GLY A 2 -31.09 29.81 -46.04
C GLY A 2 -29.65 29.46 -45.65
N SER A 3 -28.74 30.40 -45.83
CA SER A 3 -27.37 30.38 -45.31
C SER A 3 -27.38 30.41 -43.78
N ARG A 4 -26.73 29.44 -43.13
CA ARG A 4 -26.39 29.50 -41.70
C ARG A 4 -24.90 29.80 -41.57
N GLY A 5 -24.59 31.04 -41.24
CA GLY A 5 -23.24 31.53 -40.98
C GLY A 5 -22.68 30.92 -39.70
N LEU A 6 -21.43 30.48 -39.78
CA LEU A 6 -20.64 29.93 -38.69
C LEU A 6 -19.90 31.11 -38.05
N LEU A 7 -20.29 31.51 -36.83
CA LEU A 7 -19.55 32.52 -36.06
C LEU A 7 -18.44 31.84 -35.25
N LEU A 8 -17.22 32.02 -35.74
CA LEU A 8 -15.97 31.70 -35.09
C LEU A 8 -15.69 32.78 -34.03
N LEU A 9 -15.83 32.46 -32.75
CA LEU A 9 -15.37 33.33 -31.66
C LEU A 9 -14.04 32.79 -31.12
N LYS A 10 -12.96 33.50 -31.49
CA LYS A 10 -11.69 33.51 -30.76
C LYS A 10 -11.90 34.27 -29.44
N GLY A 11 -11.45 33.70 -28.34
CA GLY A 11 -11.32 34.37 -27.04
C GLY A 11 -9.89 34.24 -26.56
N ASP A 12 -9.21 35.37 -26.49
CA ASP A 12 -7.79 35.52 -26.19
C ASP A 12 -7.42 35.27 -24.71
N HIS A 13 -6.13 35.07 -24.54
CA HIS A 13 -5.38 35.08 -23.29
C HIS A 13 -5.66 36.30 -22.41
N GLY A 14 -5.73 36.11 -21.09
CA GLY A 14 -5.80 37.22 -20.14
C GLY A 14 -5.67 36.83 -18.67
N LEU A 15 -4.43 36.92 -18.17
CA LEU A 15 -4.00 37.55 -16.91
C LEU A 15 -4.55 37.10 -15.54
N ILE A 16 -3.58 36.70 -14.70
CA ILE A 16 -3.30 37.17 -13.33
C ILE A 16 -4.53 37.42 -12.45
N SER A 17 -4.85 36.44 -11.60
CA SER A 17 -5.63 36.68 -10.39
C SER A 17 -4.71 36.73 -9.17
N HIS A 18 -4.45 37.95 -8.70
CA HIS A 18 -3.99 38.21 -7.34
C HIS A 18 -5.12 37.79 -6.38
N TYR A 19 -4.95 36.68 -5.66
CA TYR A 19 -5.87 36.35 -4.57
C TYR A 19 -5.40 36.96 -3.25
N ASN A 20 -6.33 37.71 -2.69
CA ASN A 20 -6.19 38.61 -1.57
C ASN A 20 -6.10 37.81 -0.25
N ARG A 21 -5.11 38.14 0.58
CA ARG A 21 -4.84 37.50 1.88
C ARG A 21 -5.81 38.05 2.93
N SER A 22 -7.03 37.54 2.98
CA SER A 22 -7.97 37.82 4.07
C SER A 22 -7.67 36.92 5.27
N SER A 23 -6.98 37.51 6.24
CA SER A 23 -6.76 36.98 7.58
C SER A 23 -8.10 36.65 8.25
N THR A 24 -8.46 35.37 8.27
CA THR A 24 -9.55 34.87 9.11
C THR A 24 -8.92 34.08 10.25
N SER A 25 -8.92 34.70 11.42
CA SER A 25 -8.41 34.19 12.68
C SER A 25 -9.29 33.05 13.19
N TYR A 26 -8.90 31.81 12.91
CA TYR A 26 -9.45 30.65 13.58
C TYR A 26 -8.66 30.37 14.86
N CYS A 27 -9.24 30.75 16.00
CA CYS A 27 -8.75 30.39 17.31
C CYS A 27 -9.02 28.90 17.56
N PHE A 28 -8.10 28.02 17.17
CA PHE A 28 -8.11 26.64 17.63
C PHE A 28 -7.48 26.56 19.02
N ASN A 29 -8.35 26.51 20.03
CA ASN A 29 -7.98 26.16 21.40
C ASN A 29 -7.49 24.71 21.44
N PHE A 30 -6.17 24.50 21.35
CA PHE A 30 -5.57 23.22 21.71
C PHE A 30 -5.47 23.13 23.24
N SER A 31 -6.54 22.64 23.86
CA SER A 31 -6.48 22.15 25.22
C SER A 31 -5.50 20.97 25.28
N LYS A 32 -4.39 21.19 25.98
CA LYS A 32 -3.38 20.19 26.34
C LYS A 32 -4.04 19.00 27.05
N VAL A 33 -4.26 17.88 26.38
CA VAL A 33 -4.68 16.64 27.08
C VAL A 33 -4.11 15.39 26.38
N LEU A 34 -3.27 14.70 27.16
CA LEU A 34 -2.79 13.31 27.07
C LEU A 34 -1.53 13.00 26.24
N LYS A 35 -0.41 13.02 26.98
CA LYS A 35 0.72 12.12 26.78
C LYS A 35 0.23 10.68 26.87
N THR A 36 -0.11 10.06 25.75
CA THR A 36 -0.23 8.61 25.70
C THR A 36 1.16 8.03 25.54
N GLN A 37 1.76 7.66 26.68
CA GLN A 37 2.93 6.81 26.76
C GLN A 37 2.61 5.48 26.07
N TYR A 38 2.86 5.39 24.76
CA TYR A 38 2.80 4.13 24.01
C TYR A 38 4.01 3.28 24.38
N LYS A 39 4.04 2.77 25.61
CA LYS A 39 4.81 1.57 25.94
C LYS A 39 4.02 0.36 25.48
N LYS A 40 3.99 0.12 24.16
CA LYS A 40 3.60 -1.19 23.65
C LYS A 40 4.81 -2.12 23.75
N VAL A 41 5.03 -2.65 24.95
CA VAL A 41 5.94 -3.78 25.15
C VAL A 41 5.41 -4.91 24.29
N ARG A 42 6.10 -5.22 23.19
CA ARG A 42 5.89 -6.51 22.52
C ARG A 42 6.44 -7.56 23.46
N SER A 43 5.58 -8.23 24.21
CA SER A 43 5.94 -9.45 24.91
C SER A 43 6.11 -10.56 23.86
N PHE A 44 7.28 -10.60 23.20
CA PHE A 44 7.72 -11.87 22.63
C PHE A 44 8.11 -12.74 23.83
N SER A 45 7.43 -13.88 23.96
CA SER A 45 7.70 -14.86 25.02
C SER A 45 9.19 -15.18 25.07
N SER A 46 9.83 -14.89 26.21
CA SER A 46 11.23 -15.22 26.49
C SER A 46 11.42 -16.70 26.83
N THR A 47 10.60 -17.57 26.24
CA THR A 47 10.86 -19.01 26.31
C THR A 47 11.91 -19.31 25.25
N THR A 48 13.13 -19.60 25.71
CA THR A 48 14.24 -20.16 24.92
C THR A 48 13.89 -21.57 24.45
N THR A 49 12.82 -21.69 23.67
CA THR A 49 12.58 -22.85 22.84
C THR A 49 13.61 -22.76 21.73
N LYS A 50 14.58 -23.67 21.73
CA LYS A 50 15.47 -23.88 20.58
C LYS A 50 14.57 -24.08 19.36
N PHE A 51 14.48 -23.06 18.51
CA PHE A 51 13.67 -23.10 17.29
C PHE A 51 14.33 -24.09 16.33
N SER A 52 13.95 -25.36 16.42
CA SER A 52 14.04 -26.24 15.27
C SER A 52 13.07 -25.66 14.25
N LEU A 53 13.59 -24.95 13.25
CA LEU A 53 12.80 -24.42 12.15
C LEU A 53 12.02 -25.59 11.56
N GLN A 54 10.71 -25.63 11.80
CA GLN A 54 9.87 -26.66 11.21
C GLN A 54 10.02 -26.57 9.69
N PRO A 55 10.10 -27.70 8.98
CA PRO A 55 10.23 -27.67 7.54
C PRO A 55 9.11 -26.82 6.93
N PRO A 56 9.42 -25.98 5.92
CA PRO A 56 8.44 -25.06 5.35
C PRO A 56 7.31 -25.83 4.68
N ASP A 57 6.07 -25.52 5.05
CA ASP A 57 4.86 -26.00 4.37
C ASP A 57 4.65 -25.18 3.09
N VAL A 58 5.29 -25.64 2.00
CA VAL A 58 5.25 -24.99 0.67
C VAL A 58 3.83 -24.91 0.10
N PRO A 59 2.97 -25.96 0.16
CA PRO A 59 1.59 -25.87 -0.30
C PRO A 59 0.80 -24.74 0.39
N ARG A 60 0.91 -24.65 1.71
CA ARG A 60 0.22 -23.61 2.49
C ARG A 60 0.78 -22.22 2.20
N LEU A 61 2.10 -22.10 2.02
CA LEU A 61 2.73 -20.84 1.64
C LEU A 61 2.24 -20.36 0.27
N ALA A 62 2.14 -21.27 -0.71
CA ALA A 62 1.66 -20.97 -2.05
C ALA A 62 0.18 -20.51 -2.04
N GLU A 63 -0.67 -21.16 -1.23
CA GLU A 63 -2.06 -20.72 -1.05
C GLU A 63 -2.15 -19.28 -0.52
N LYS A 64 -1.31 -18.94 0.47
CA LYS A 64 -1.25 -17.58 1.04
C LYS A 64 -0.75 -16.55 0.04
N ALA A 65 0.19 -16.92 -0.81
CA ALA A 65 0.73 -16.07 -1.87
C ALA A 65 -0.16 -16.01 -3.11
N ARG A 66 -1.26 -16.79 -3.18
CA ARG A 66 -2.10 -16.94 -4.38
C ARG A 66 -1.32 -17.44 -5.60
N ILE A 67 -0.34 -18.32 -5.36
CA ILE A 67 0.46 -18.98 -6.40
C ILE A 67 -0.03 -20.42 -6.56
N ALA A 68 -0.41 -20.81 -7.77
CA ALA A 68 -0.72 -22.20 -8.08
C ALA A 68 0.58 -22.95 -8.36
N LEU A 69 0.80 -24.06 -7.66
CA LEU A 69 1.95 -24.94 -7.84
C LEU A 69 1.46 -26.37 -8.11
N THR A 70 2.16 -27.06 -8.99
CA THR A 70 2.00 -28.50 -9.22
C THR A 70 2.74 -29.31 -8.14
N PRO A 71 2.38 -30.58 -7.90
CA PRO A 71 3.10 -31.45 -6.96
C PRO A 71 4.60 -31.56 -7.25
N ASN A 72 4.98 -31.63 -8.53
CA ASN A 72 6.39 -31.73 -8.93
C ASN A 72 7.16 -30.44 -8.60
N GLU A 73 6.56 -29.27 -8.81
CA GLU A 73 7.18 -27.98 -8.46
C GLU A 73 7.33 -27.83 -6.94
N ILE A 74 6.40 -28.38 -6.16
CA ILE A 74 6.49 -28.38 -4.69
C ILE A 74 7.74 -29.17 -4.24
N GLU A 75 7.93 -30.39 -4.78
CA GLU A 75 9.11 -31.21 -4.49
C GLU A 75 10.42 -30.53 -4.90
N GLU A 76 10.40 -29.77 -6.01
CA GLU A 76 11.58 -29.03 -6.48
C GLU A 76 11.89 -27.79 -5.62
N PHE A 77 10.87 -27.06 -5.18
CA PHE A 77 11.04 -25.79 -4.45
C PHE A 77 11.24 -25.98 -2.95
N GLU A 78 10.73 -27.05 -2.36
CA GLU A 78 10.87 -27.33 -0.93
C GLU A 78 12.32 -27.27 -0.43
N PRO A 79 13.30 -27.98 -1.03
CA PRO A 79 14.68 -27.92 -0.55
C PRO A 79 15.32 -26.54 -0.74
N LYS A 80 14.95 -25.81 -1.81
CA LYS A 80 15.48 -24.46 -2.09
C LYS A 80 15.00 -23.46 -1.04
N ILE A 81 13.71 -23.48 -0.71
CA ILE A 81 13.13 -22.62 0.32
C ILE A 81 13.72 -22.97 1.69
N ARG A 82 13.89 -24.26 1.99
CA ARG A 82 14.54 -24.72 3.22
C ARG A 82 15.95 -24.16 3.37
N GLN A 83 16.78 -24.22 2.31
CA GLN A 83 18.13 -23.66 2.32
C GLN A 83 18.15 -22.16 2.65
N VAL A 84 17.22 -21.38 2.08
CA VAL A 84 17.11 -19.94 2.37
C VAL A 84 16.73 -19.71 3.83
N ILE A 85 15.75 -20.46 4.34
CA ILE A 85 15.31 -20.35 5.74
C ILE A 85 16.44 -20.72 6.71
N ASP A 86 17.18 -21.80 6.42
CA ASP A 86 18.32 -22.23 7.23
C ASP A 86 19.43 -21.17 7.25
N TRP A 87 19.69 -20.52 6.11
CA TRP A 87 20.64 -19.41 6.04
C TRP A 87 20.20 -18.22 6.90
N PHE A 88 18.92 -17.82 6.83
CA PHE A 88 18.37 -16.78 7.71
C PHE A 88 18.35 -17.19 9.19
N GLY A 89 18.28 -18.49 9.48
CA GLY A 89 18.35 -19.04 10.84
C GLY A 89 19.62 -18.62 11.60
N GLN A 90 20.71 -18.32 10.88
CA GLN A 90 21.97 -17.82 11.48
C GLN A 90 21.77 -16.52 12.27
N LEU A 91 20.80 -15.68 11.87
CA LEU A 91 20.50 -14.42 12.55
C LEU A 91 19.95 -14.61 13.97
N GLN A 92 19.43 -15.80 14.30
CA GLN A 92 18.91 -16.09 15.65
C GLN A 92 20.03 -16.19 16.71
N ALA A 93 21.29 -16.35 16.30
CA ALA A 93 22.43 -16.39 17.22
C ALA A 93 22.84 -15.00 17.73
N VAL A 94 22.29 -13.92 17.14
CA VAL A 94 22.64 -12.54 17.49
C VAL A 94 21.76 -12.05 18.65
N ASP A 95 22.39 -11.45 19.66
CA ASP A 95 21.67 -10.81 20.77
C ASP A 95 21.09 -9.45 20.33
N LEU A 96 19.76 -9.30 20.50
CA LEU A 96 19.00 -8.12 20.11
C LEU A 96 18.28 -7.46 21.30
N HIS A 97 18.56 -7.85 22.55
CA HIS A 97 17.82 -7.38 23.73
C HIS A 97 17.81 -5.85 23.90
N THR A 98 18.83 -5.16 23.42
CA THR A 98 19.02 -3.70 23.60
C THR A 98 18.85 -2.90 22.31
N VAL A 99 18.58 -3.56 21.17
CA VAL A 99 18.53 -2.90 19.85
C VAL A 99 17.09 -2.67 19.43
N GLU A 100 16.73 -1.40 19.20
CA GLU A 100 15.43 -1.03 18.65
C GLU A 100 15.33 -1.44 17.16
N PRO A 101 14.18 -1.95 16.68
CA PRO A 101 14.00 -2.27 15.27
C PRO A 101 14.20 -1.05 14.39
N SER A 102 14.97 -1.21 13.31
CA SER A 102 15.11 -0.15 12.31
C SER A 102 13.79 0.00 11.53
N ILE A 103 13.12 1.13 11.71
CA ILE A 103 12.01 1.58 10.87
C ILE A 103 12.59 2.61 9.89
N ARG A 104 12.15 2.59 8.62
CA ARG A 104 12.61 3.44 7.51
C ARG A 104 13.28 4.76 7.99
N ALA A 105 14.53 4.96 7.60
CA ALA A 105 15.27 6.16 7.97
C ALA A 105 14.63 7.42 7.36
N GLY A 106 14.41 8.44 8.20
CA GLY A 106 14.28 9.84 7.76
C GLY A 106 13.01 10.19 6.98
N THR A 107 11.83 9.78 7.43
CA THR A 107 10.59 10.38 6.89
C THR A 107 9.75 10.94 8.04
N GLU A 108 9.83 12.24 8.22
CA GLU A 108 8.98 12.98 9.14
C GLU A 108 7.79 13.58 8.38
N ASN A 109 6.58 13.24 8.84
CA ASN A 109 5.32 13.92 8.54
C ASN A 109 5.06 14.32 7.07
N ASN A 110 5.26 13.39 6.13
CA ASN A 110 4.84 13.57 4.72
C ASN A 110 3.32 13.49 4.60
N LEU A 111 2.62 14.57 4.93
CA LEU A 111 1.18 14.70 4.71
C LEU A 111 0.93 15.25 3.31
N ARG A 112 -0.08 14.70 2.63
CA ARG A 112 -0.63 15.26 1.39
C ARG A 112 -1.65 16.34 1.75
N ASP A 113 -1.68 17.44 1.01
CA ASP A 113 -2.72 18.46 1.14
C ASP A 113 -4.11 17.89 0.83
N ASP A 114 -5.14 18.34 1.55
CA ASP A 114 -6.53 17.93 1.31
C ASP A 114 -7.18 18.77 0.19
N ALA A 115 -6.58 18.70 -1.00
CA ALA A 115 -7.11 19.31 -2.21
C ALA A 115 -7.56 18.22 -3.21
N PRO A 116 -8.71 18.38 -3.88
CA PRO A 116 -9.14 17.48 -4.94
C PRO A 116 -8.33 17.73 -6.22
N GLU A 117 -7.81 16.65 -6.80
CA GLU A 117 -7.09 16.69 -8.10
C GLU A 117 -7.82 15.78 -9.10
N PRO A 118 -8.24 16.30 -10.27
CA PRO A 118 -8.83 15.46 -11.31
C PRO A 118 -7.76 14.61 -11.99
N PHE A 119 -8.07 13.34 -12.25
CA PHE A 119 -7.19 12.45 -13.00
C PHE A 119 -7.47 12.55 -14.51
N GLU A 120 -6.49 13.01 -15.29
CA GLU A 120 -6.67 13.36 -16.71
C GLU A 120 -6.79 12.14 -17.64
N HIS A 121 -6.25 10.97 -17.26
CA HIS A 121 -6.08 9.82 -18.15
C HIS A 121 -6.96 8.62 -17.78
N ARG A 122 -8.23 8.87 -17.44
CA ARG A 122 -9.18 7.80 -17.06
C ARG A 122 -9.31 6.73 -18.16
N ASP A 123 -9.32 7.15 -19.43
CA ASP A 123 -9.50 6.23 -20.56
C ASP A 123 -8.34 5.24 -20.71
N ALA A 124 -7.11 5.68 -20.42
CA ALA A 124 -5.94 4.80 -20.43
C ALA A 124 -6.01 3.73 -19.34
N MET A 125 -6.58 4.08 -18.17
CA MET A 125 -6.81 3.12 -17.08
C MET A 125 -7.83 2.07 -17.49
N ILE A 126 -8.94 2.47 -18.13
CA ILE A 126 -9.99 1.55 -18.60
C ILE A 126 -9.45 0.63 -19.69
N ALA A 127 -8.65 1.16 -20.62
CA ALA A 127 -8.03 0.38 -21.69
C ALA A 127 -7.06 -0.70 -21.17
N ALA A 128 -6.47 -0.52 -19.98
CA ALA A 128 -5.61 -1.51 -19.35
C ALA A 128 -6.37 -2.64 -18.64
N VAL A 129 -7.69 -2.51 -18.46
CA VAL A 129 -8.51 -3.50 -17.75
C VAL A 129 -8.87 -4.65 -18.70
N PRO A 130 -8.56 -5.92 -18.36
CA PRO A 130 -8.86 -7.07 -19.22
C PRO A 130 -10.35 -7.31 -19.50
N GLY A 131 -11.23 -6.94 -18.57
CA GLY A 131 -12.68 -7.09 -18.70
C GLY A 131 -13.41 -5.89 -18.11
N TYR A 132 -14.07 -5.12 -18.96
CA TYR A 132 -14.82 -3.92 -18.57
C TYR A 132 -16.23 -3.98 -19.16
N GLU A 133 -17.22 -3.66 -18.35
CA GLU A 133 -18.63 -3.54 -18.73
C GLU A 133 -19.16 -2.28 -18.05
N GLU A 134 -19.22 -1.18 -18.79
CA GLU A 134 -19.45 0.16 -18.24
C GLU A 134 -20.68 0.22 -17.32
N PRO A 135 -20.55 0.71 -16.07
CA PRO A 135 -19.39 1.39 -15.45
C PRO A 135 -18.45 0.50 -14.59
N TYR A 136 -18.48 -0.82 -14.75
CA TYR A 136 -17.85 -1.79 -13.85
C TYR A 136 -16.68 -2.56 -14.47
N ILE A 137 -15.75 -2.98 -13.61
CA ILE A 137 -14.72 -3.97 -13.96
C ILE A 137 -15.29 -5.36 -13.74
N LYS A 138 -15.20 -6.21 -14.76
CA LYS A 138 -15.70 -7.58 -14.72
C LYS A 138 -14.70 -8.49 -14.02
N VAL A 139 -15.12 -9.12 -12.93
CA VAL A 139 -14.35 -10.11 -12.18
C VAL A 139 -15.14 -11.41 -12.02
N PRO A 140 -14.48 -12.57 -11.83
CA PRO A 140 -15.16 -13.78 -11.42
C PRO A 140 -15.98 -13.57 -10.15
N ARG A 141 -17.16 -14.18 -10.09
CA ARG A 141 -18.04 -14.09 -8.92
C ARG A 141 -17.33 -14.64 -7.68
N VAL A 142 -17.34 -13.86 -6.59
CA VAL A 142 -16.84 -14.33 -5.30
C VAL A 142 -17.82 -15.36 -4.75
N LEU A 143 -17.32 -16.58 -4.51
CA LEU A 143 -18.04 -17.65 -3.84
C LEU A 143 -17.46 -17.80 -2.43
N ASN A 144 -18.33 -18.07 -1.45
CA ASN A 144 -17.85 -18.44 -0.11
C ASN A 144 -17.30 -19.87 -0.18
N LYS A 145 -16.08 -20.08 0.31
CA LYS A 145 -15.59 -21.43 0.60
C LYS A 145 -16.21 -21.84 1.94
N GLU A 146 -16.98 -22.92 1.95
CA GLU A 146 -17.31 -23.66 3.19
C GLU A 146 -16.06 -24.35 3.74
#